data_AF-A0A450X8I0-F1
#
_entry.id   AF-A0A450X8I0-F1
#
_cell.length_a   1.000
_cell.length_b   1.000
_cell.length_c   1.000
_cell.angle_alpha   90.00
_cell.angle_beta   90.00
_cell.angle_gamma   90.00
#
_symmetry.space_group_name_H-M   'P 1'
#
loop_
_entity.id
_entity.type
_entity.pdbx_description
1 polymer ?
#
loop_
_entity_poly.entity_id
_entity_poly.type
_entity_poly.pdbx_seq_one_letter_code
_entity_poly.pdbx_strand_id
1 'polypeptide(L)'
;MLYLDDFSSEQDFSKSTLLICGAGVSLVEDLYEVSKTDYIMGINHHSLILKPDFIVAMDRHTMKLLGKYRGILMAKHEKADVHIGTCPSFGFSGACGVWVADALGFKEIFLAGFDCYLFKERSYWHEGIHFEKPHLHTTEEQQLKIWGQVKCALKNPQNIYVLSG
;
A
#
# COMPACT_ATOMS: atom_id res chain seq x y z
N MET A 1 17.61 -6.81 2.01
CA MET A 1 16.70 -6.62 0.86
C MET A 1 16.05 -7.97 0.67
N LEU A 2 14.75 -8.06 0.95
CA LEU A 2 14.00 -9.30 0.79
C LEU A 2 13.30 -9.21 -0.56
N TYR A 3 13.47 -10.23 -1.38
CA TYR A 3 12.80 -10.33 -2.67
C TYR A 3 11.42 -10.97 -2.46
N LEU A 4 10.46 -10.67 -3.35
CA LEU A 4 9.13 -11.31 -3.32
C LEU A 4 9.22 -12.85 -3.31
N ASP A 5 10.26 -13.38 -3.96
CA ASP A 5 10.55 -14.81 -4.00
C ASP A 5 10.93 -15.39 -2.63
N ASP A 6 11.44 -14.58 -1.70
CA ASP A 6 11.75 -15.02 -0.33
C ASP A 6 10.47 -15.27 0.50
N PHE A 7 9.30 -14.76 0.05
CA PHE A 7 8.01 -14.93 0.72
C PHE A 7 7.12 -15.98 0.06
N SER A 8 7.16 -16.08 -1.27
CA SER A 8 6.22 -16.92 -2.03
C SER A 8 6.51 -18.42 -1.96
N SER A 9 7.75 -18.83 -1.62
CA SER A 9 8.11 -20.25 -1.57
C SER A 9 7.75 -20.95 -0.25
N GLU A 10 7.49 -20.20 0.84
CA GLU A 10 7.27 -20.76 2.17
C GLU A 10 5.85 -20.55 2.73
N GLN A 11 5.07 -19.60 2.19
CA GLN A 11 3.75 -19.25 2.69
C GLN A 11 2.70 -19.16 1.58
N ASP A 12 1.62 -19.94 1.73
CA ASP A 12 0.43 -19.86 0.87
C ASP A 12 -0.58 -18.87 1.45
N PHE A 13 -0.69 -17.69 0.84
CA PHE A 13 -1.64 -16.64 1.24
C PHE A 13 -3.02 -16.77 0.58
N SER A 14 -3.26 -17.79 -0.25
CA SER A 14 -4.50 -17.97 -1.03
C SER A 14 -5.78 -18.12 -0.21
N LYS A 15 -5.65 -18.30 1.11
CA LYS A 15 -6.76 -18.40 2.06
C LYS A 15 -6.80 -17.25 3.07
N SER A 16 -5.84 -16.35 3.02
CA SER A 16 -5.65 -15.28 4.00
C SER A 16 -6.21 -13.96 3.50
N THR A 17 -6.70 -13.17 4.44
CA THR A 17 -7.18 -11.80 4.24
C THR A 17 -6.10 -10.80 4.64
N LEU A 18 -6.02 -9.69 3.90
CA LEU A 18 -5.04 -8.64 4.14
C LEU A 18 -5.73 -7.28 4.25
N LEU A 19 -5.37 -6.51 5.27
CA LEU A 19 -5.64 -5.08 5.35
C LEU A 19 -4.41 -4.31 4.91
N ILE A 20 -4.52 -3.49 3.87
CA ILE A 20 -3.46 -2.55 3.47
C ILE A 20 -3.81 -1.18 4.05
N CYS A 21 -2.93 -0.68 4.92
CA CYS A 21 -3.09 0.60 5.58
C CYS A 21 -2.23 1.67 4.90
N GLY A 22 -2.91 2.57 4.19
CA GLY A 22 -2.35 3.82 3.71
C GLY A 22 -2.11 4.82 4.85
N ALA A 23 -2.18 6.09 4.49
CA ALA A 23 -1.97 7.20 5.40
C ALA A 23 -3.11 8.23 5.34
N GLY A 24 -4.10 7.99 4.46
CA GLY A 24 -5.22 8.89 4.25
C GLY A 24 -5.93 9.26 5.54
N VAL A 25 -6.63 10.39 5.48
CA VAL A 25 -7.49 10.91 6.53
C VAL A 25 -8.51 9.87 6.98
N SER A 26 -9.10 9.12 6.04
CA SER A 26 -10.12 8.10 6.28
C SER A 26 -9.63 6.85 7.02
N LEU A 27 -8.31 6.70 7.19
CA LEU A 27 -7.73 5.47 7.77
C LEU A 27 -8.35 5.15 9.13
N VAL A 28 -8.63 6.17 9.94
CA VAL A 28 -9.18 5.96 11.29
C VAL A 28 -10.58 5.38 11.22
N GLU A 29 -11.43 5.93 10.35
CA GLU A 29 -12.79 5.44 10.12
C GLU A 29 -12.77 4.04 9.50
N ASP A 30 -11.96 3.80 8.48
CA ASP A 30 -11.82 2.50 7.81
C ASP A 30 -11.45 1.35 8.75
N LEU A 31 -10.61 1.64 9.76
CA LEU A 31 -10.22 0.66 10.76
C LEU A 31 -11.39 0.18 11.63
N TYR A 32 -12.49 0.94 11.72
CA TYR A 32 -13.70 0.52 12.40
C TYR A 32 -14.64 -0.31 11.50
N GLU A 33 -14.52 -0.19 10.18
CA GLU A 33 -15.40 -0.89 9.23
C GLU A 33 -14.91 -2.30 8.95
N VAL A 34 -13.59 -2.53 8.95
CA VAL A 34 -13.04 -3.84 8.67
C VAL A 34 -13.12 -4.74 9.91
N SER A 35 -13.75 -5.90 9.73
CA SER A 35 -13.62 -7.00 10.70
C SER A 35 -12.17 -7.54 10.71
N LYS A 36 -11.83 -8.35 11.71
CA LYS A 36 -10.47 -8.88 11.89
C LYS A 36 -9.92 -9.51 10.59
N THR A 37 -8.80 -8.98 10.09
CA THR A 37 -8.01 -9.60 9.00
C THR A 37 -6.91 -10.50 9.56
N ASP A 38 -6.39 -11.41 8.73
CA ASP A 38 -5.29 -12.30 9.11
C ASP A 38 -3.95 -11.54 9.17
N TYR A 39 -3.78 -10.56 8.29
CA TYR A 39 -2.56 -9.77 8.17
C TYR A 39 -2.86 -8.27 7.99
N ILE A 40 -1.87 -7.45 8.35
CA ILE A 40 -1.82 -6.02 8.11
C ILE A 40 -0.55 -5.67 7.34
N MET A 41 -0.72 -4.98 6.20
CA MET A 41 0.38 -4.38 5.44
C MET A 41 0.35 -2.88 5.59
N GLY A 42 1.43 -2.32 6.11
CA GLY A 42 1.63 -0.89 6.21
C GLY A 42 2.26 -0.28 4.95
N ILE A 43 1.77 0.88 4.53
CA ILE A 43 2.41 1.69 3.50
C ILE A 43 3.31 2.76 4.15
N ASN A 44 4.59 2.77 3.77
CA ASN A 44 5.65 3.61 4.32
C ASN A 44 5.67 3.59 5.87
N HIS A 45 6.00 4.70 6.51
CA HIS A 45 6.10 4.81 7.97
C HIS A 45 4.76 5.18 8.65
N HIS A 46 3.75 5.62 7.88
CA HIS A 46 2.51 6.20 8.43
C HIS A 46 1.62 5.20 9.17
N SER A 47 1.78 3.92 8.89
CA SER A 47 1.01 2.80 9.44
C SER A 47 1.75 2.07 10.55
N LEU A 48 2.96 2.50 10.94
CA LEU A 48 3.76 1.84 11.97
C LEU A 48 3.07 1.77 13.34
N ILE A 49 2.19 2.72 13.65
CA ILE A 49 1.40 2.72 14.87
C ILE A 49 0.49 1.48 14.97
N LEU A 50 0.09 0.91 13.83
CA LEU A 50 -0.78 -0.26 13.73
C LEU A 50 -0.01 -1.58 13.89
N LYS A 51 1.33 -1.54 14.05
CA LYS A 51 2.20 -2.72 14.15
C LYS A 51 1.99 -3.71 13.00
N PRO A 52 2.18 -3.28 11.74
CA PRO A 52 1.87 -4.11 10.59
C PRO A 52 2.79 -5.34 10.50
N ASP A 53 2.27 -6.44 9.96
CA ASP A 53 3.03 -7.67 9.67
C ASP A 53 3.99 -7.47 8.50
N PHE A 54 3.60 -6.62 7.54
CA PHE A 54 4.39 -6.27 6.36
C PHE A 54 4.48 -4.76 6.23
N ILE A 55 5.59 -4.24 5.68
CA ILE A 55 5.69 -2.83 5.34
C ILE A 55 6.22 -2.71 3.92
N VAL A 56 5.49 -1.97 3.08
CA VAL A 56 5.93 -1.58 1.74
C VAL A 56 6.36 -0.13 1.77
N ALA A 57 7.63 0.12 1.46
CA ALA A 57 8.20 1.46 1.37
C ALA A 57 8.96 1.63 0.05
N MET A 58 8.75 2.76 -0.63
CA MET A 58 9.41 3.05 -1.92
C MET A 58 10.55 4.06 -1.83
N ASP A 59 10.61 4.87 -0.77
CA ASP A 59 11.64 5.90 -0.63
C ASP A 59 12.83 5.42 0.23
N ARG A 60 14.04 5.76 -0.23
CA ARG A 60 15.29 5.32 0.41
C ARG A 60 15.45 5.82 1.85
N HIS A 61 14.84 6.94 2.21
CA HIS A 61 14.95 7.49 3.56
C HIS A 61 14.11 6.70 4.54
N THR A 62 12.85 6.44 4.22
CA THR A 62 11.95 5.56 4.98
C THR A 62 12.54 4.17 5.09
N MET A 63 13.10 3.59 4.01
CA MET A 63 13.75 2.28 4.09
C MET A 63 14.88 2.22 5.14
N LYS A 64 15.66 3.30 5.31
CA LYS A 64 16.70 3.35 6.35
C LYS A 64 16.10 3.38 7.76
N LEU A 65 15.00 4.11 7.95
CA LEU A 65 14.29 4.19 9.23
C LEU A 65 13.60 2.87 9.58
N LEU A 66 13.11 2.16 8.57
CA LEU A 66 12.41 0.88 8.69
C LEU A 66 13.33 -0.32 8.89
N GLY A 67 14.66 -0.16 8.82
CA GLY A 67 15.63 -1.27 8.88
C GLY A 67 15.61 -2.14 10.14
N LYS A 68 14.79 -1.79 11.15
CA LYS A 68 14.54 -2.59 12.36
C LYS A 68 13.22 -3.37 12.35
N TYR A 69 12.33 -3.11 11.40
CA TYR A 69 11.06 -3.82 11.25
C TYR A 69 11.24 -5.05 10.36
N ARG A 70 10.60 -6.17 10.74
CA ARG A 70 10.37 -7.27 9.80
C ARG A 70 9.40 -6.73 8.75
N GLY A 71 9.86 -6.55 7.52
CA GLY A 71 9.04 -5.95 6.47
C GLY A 71 9.57 -6.27 5.07
N ILE A 72 8.64 -6.42 4.13
CA ILE A 72 8.89 -6.66 2.71
C ILE A 72 9.45 -5.36 2.09
N LEU A 73 10.77 -5.22 2.12
CA LEU A 73 11.47 -4.07 1.54
C LEU A 73 11.54 -4.22 0.03
N MET A 74 10.60 -3.60 -0.69
CA MET A 74 10.63 -3.55 -2.15
C MET A 74 11.48 -2.39 -2.67
N ALA A 75 12.60 -2.71 -3.31
CA ALA A 75 13.40 -1.74 -4.03
C ALA A 75 12.70 -1.38 -5.35
N LYS A 76 12.63 -0.08 -5.68
CA LYS A 76 12.25 0.38 -7.01
C LYS A 76 13.27 -0.16 -8.02
N HIS A 77 12.85 -1.06 -8.90
CA HIS A 77 13.68 -1.57 -10.00
C HIS A 77 13.42 -0.73 -11.26
N GLU A 78 14.47 -0.45 -12.05
CA GLU A 78 14.36 0.40 -13.26
C GLU A 78 13.60 -0.28 -14.40
N LYS A 79 13.58 -1.61 -14.41
CA LYS A 79 12.83 -2.42 -15.38
C LYS A 79 11.70 -3.12 -14.64
N ALA A 80 10.47 -2.72 -14.92
CA ALA A 80 9.28 -3.39 -14.40
C ALA A 80 8.80 -4.47 -15.36
N ASP A 81 8.57 -5.66 -14.85
CA ASP A 81 7.95 -6.75 -15.59
C ASP A 81 7.19 -7.64 -14.60
N VAL A 82 5.87 -7.66 -14.78
CA VAL A 82 4.91 -8.37 -13.92
C VAL A 82 5.05 -9.89 -14.01
N HIS A 83 5.61 -10.40 -15.11
CA HIS A 83 5.81 -11.83 -15.35
C HIS A 83 7.05 -12.39 -14.63
N ILE A 84 7.98 -11.53 -14.23
CA ILE A 84 9.19 -11.89 -13.48
C ILE A 84 9.19 -11.35 -12.04
N GLY A 85 8.01 -11.01 -11.50
CA GLY A 85 7.88 -10.60 -10.11
C GLY A 85 8.39 -9.18 -9.80
N THR A 86 8.49 -8.30 -10.81
CA THR A 86 8.91 -6.91 -10.60
C THR A 86 7.75 -5.93 -10.71
N CYS A 87 7.47 -5.20 -9.63
CA CYS A 87 6.38 -4.22 -9.56
C CYS A 87 6.57 -3.08 -10.58
N PRO A 88 5.52 -2.72 -11.36
CA PRO A 88 5.51 -1.51 -12.17
C PRO A 88 5.68 -0.23 -11.37
N SER A 89 6.28 0.79 -12.01
CA SER A 89 6.42 2.11 -11.42
C SER A 89 5.10 2.89 -11.50
N PHE A 90 4.19 2.63 -10.56
CA PHE A 90 2.88 3.31 -10.49
C PHE A 90 2.96 4.76 -9.96
N GLY A 91 4.09 5.17 -9.38
CA GLY A 91 4.31 6.55 -8.94
C GLY A 91 3.93 6.84 -7.48
N PHE A 92 3.27 5.92 -6.77
CA PHE A 92 3.03 6.02 -5.32
C PHE A 92 3.06 4.68 -4.60
N SER A 93 3.41 4.69 -3.31
CA SER A 93 3.63 3.49 -2.49
C SER A 93 2.37 2.65 -2.29
N GLY A 94 1.18 3.25 -2.25
CA GLY A 94 -0.08 2.53 -2.09
C GLY A 94 -0.31 1.52 -3.22
N ALA A 95 -0.23 1.95 -4.47
CA ALA A 95 -0.37 1.09 -5.65
C ALA A 95 0.65 -0.07 -5.65
N CYS A 96 1.87 0.22 -5.23
CA CYS A 96 2.93 -0.78 -5.06
C CYS A 96 2.49 -1.87 -4.07
N GLY A 97 1.97 -1.48 -2.90
CA GLY A 97 1.46 -2.44 -1.91
C GLY A 97 0.29 -3.28 -2.42
N VAL A 98 -0.65 -2.68 -3.17
CA VAL A 98 -1.76 -3.43 -3.79
C VAL A 98 -1.24 -4.48 -4.77
N TRP A 99 -0.29 -4.12 -5.63
CA TRP A 99 0.31 -5.05 -6.57
C TRP A 99 1.06 -6.20 -5.87
N VAL A 100 1.78 -5.91 -4.78
CA VAL A 100 2.45 -6.93 -3.97
C VAL A 100 1.46 -7.91 -3.37
N ALA A 101 0.37 -7.40 -2.78
CA ALA A 101 -0.62 -8.25 -2.14
C ALA A 101 -1.27 -9.23 -3.14
N ASP A 102 -1.59 -8.74 -4.34
CA ASP A 102 -2.10 -9.59 -5.42
C ASP A 102 -1.04 -10.59 -5.93
N ALA A 103 0.22 -10.15 -6.06
CA ALA A 103 1.32 -11.02 -6.47
C ALA A 103 1.60 -12.14 -5.44
N LEU A 104 1.44 -11.85 -4.15
CA LEU A 104 1.52 -12.83 -3.06
C LEU A 104 0.29 -13.76 -2.99
N GLY A 105 -0.79 -13.42 -3.70
CA GLY A 105 -1.96 -14.26 -3.85
C GLY A 105 -2.92 -14.21 -2.66
N PHE A 106 -3.00 -13.09 -1.94
CA PHE A 106 -4.02 -12.94 -0.88
C PHE A 106 -5.44 -13.12 -1.42
N LYS A 107 -6.30 -13.78 -0.64
CA LYS A 107 -7.67 -14.09 -1.03
C LYS A 107 -8.54 -12.84 -1.14
N GLU A 108 -8.45 -11.97 -0.14
CA GLU A 108 -9.20 -10.71 -0.04
C GLU A 108 -8.26 -9.63 0.47
N ILE A 109 -8.27 -8.48 -0.19
CA ILE A 109 -7.40 -7.35 0.09
C ILE A 109 -8.26 -6.13 0.35
N PHE A 110 -8.27 -5.65 1.58
CA PHE A 110 -8.99 -4.45 1.99
C PHE A 110 -8.05 -3.26 1.99
N LEU A 111 -8.45 -2.14 1.39
CA LEU A 111 -7.68 -0.91 1.32
C LEU A 111 -8.28 0.11 2.28
N ALA A 112 -7.45 0.59 3.23
CA ALA A 112 -7.82 1.57 4.23
C ALA A 112 -6.93 2.82 4.15
N GLY A 113 -7.48 4.02 4.16
CA GLY A 113 -6.75 5.28 4.07
C GLY A 113 -6.20 5.57 2.67
N PHE A 114 -7.00 5.27 1.63
CA PHE A 114 -6.63 5.40 0.20
C PHE A 114 -7.32 6.61 -0.49
N ASP A 115 -7.34 7.75 0.19
CA ASP A 115 -8.12 8.95 -0.19
C ASP A 115 -7.67 9.70 -1.45
N CYS A 116 -6.64 9.21 -2.16
CA CYS A 116 -6.07 9.87 -3.34
C CYS A 116 -5.73 11.36 -3.13
N TYR A 117 -5.47 11.77 -1.89
CA TYR A 117 -5.24 13.15 -1.48
C TYR A 117 -6.40 14.12 -1.80
N LEU A 118 -7.65 13.65 -1.76
CA LEU A 118 -8.82 14.46 -2.07
C LEU A 118 -9.23 15.42 -0.93
N PHE A 119 -8.72 15.22 0.28
CA PHE A 119 -8.98 16.10 1.42
C PHE A 119 -8.14 17.38 1.35
N LYS A 120 -8.80 18.54 1.49
CA LYS A 120 -8.16 19.86 1.30
C LYS A 120 -7.43 20.35 2.54
N GLU A 121 -7.92 20.01 3.73
CA GLU A 121 -7.37 20.50 4.99
C GLU A 121 -6.11 19.74 5.43
N ARG A 122 -6.00 18.46 5.05
CA ARG A 122 -4.88 17.57 5.37
C ARG A 122 -4.82 16.39 4.41
N SER A 123 -3.62 15.89 4.15
CA SER A 123 -3.35 14.69 3.35
C SER A 123 -3.37 13.41 4.17
N TYR A 124 -2.99 13.50 5.45
CA TYR A 124 -2.86 12.32 6.32
C TYR A 124 -3.56 12.49 7.66
N TRP A 125 -4.05 11.38 8.23
CA TRP A 125 -4.78 11.39 9.51
C TRP A 125 -3.98 11.95 10.70
N HIS A 126 -2.66 11.78 10.66
CA HIS A 126 -1.71 12.18 11.71
C HIS A 126 -0.99 13.49 11.42
N GLU A 127 -1.29 14.17 10.31
CA GLU A 127 -0.74 15.50 10.06
C GLU A 127 -1.21 16.47 11.15
N GLY A 128 -0.24 17.09 11.82
CA GLY A 128 -0.49 18.14 12.79
C GLY A 128 -0.73 19.49 12.11
N ILE A 129 -1.26 20.43 12.89
CA ILE A 129 -1.53 21.84 12.54
C ILE A 129 -0.33 22.65 12.01
N HIS A 130 0.88 22.09 11.99
CA HIS A 130 2.12 22.76 11.55
C HIS A 130 2.55 22.40 10.11
N PHE A 131 1.76 21.63 9.37
CA PHE A 131 2.03 21.38 7.96
C PHE A 131 1.56 22.58 7.12
N GLU A 132 2.49 23.49 6.82
CA GLU A 132 2.19 24.78 6.18
C GLU A 132 1.79 24.68 4.70
N LYS A 133 1.88 23.51 4.06
CA LYS A 133 1.47 23.33 2.66
C LYS A 133 0.85 21.96 2.44
N PRO A 134 -0.34 21.88 1.80
CA PRO A 134 -0.81 20.63 1.23
C PRO A 134 0.26 20.12 0.26
N HIS A 135 0.50 18.80 0.27
CA HIS A 135 1.36 18.17 -0.73
C HIS A 135 0.88 18.58 -2.14
N LEU A 136 1.79 18.79 -3.09
CA LEU A 136 1.41 19.07 -4.48
C LEU A 136 0.59 17.89 -5.00
N HIS A 137 -0.73 18.05 -4.97
CA HIS A 137 -1.67 17.01 -5.35
C HIS A 137 -1.64 16.85 -6.86
N THR A 138 -1.35 15.64 -7.32
CA THR A 138 -1.80 15.18 -8.65
C THR A 138 -3.30 15.39 -8.76
N THR A 139 -3.79 15.75 -9.94
CA THR A 139 -5.23 15.91 -10.16
C THR A 139 -5.95 14.57 -9.97
N GLU A 140 -7.25 14.63 -9.66
CA GLU A 140 -8.11 13.44 -9.61
C GLU A 140 -8.01 12.60 -10.89
N GLU A 141 -7.98 13.26 -12.05
CA GLU A 141 -7.78 12.61 -13.36
C GLU A 141 -6.45 11.82 -13.42
N GLN A 142 -5.36 12.39 -12.90
CA GLN A 142 -4.07 11.71 -12.84
C GLN A 142 -4.12 10.50 -11.89
N GLN A 143 -4.80 10.63 -10.75
CA GLN A 143 -4.99 9.53 -9.80
C GLN A 143 -5.81 8.39 -10.43
N LEU A 144 -6.93 8.69 -11.08
CA LEU A 144 -7.75 7.71 -11.79
C LEU A 144 -6.97 7.00 -12.90
N LYS A 145 -6.15 7.73 -13.65
CA LYS A 145 -5.29 7.15 -14.69
C LYS A 145 -4.30 6.15 -14.09
N ILE A 146 -3.68 6.48 -12.95
CA ILE A 146 -2.74 5.56 -12.30
C ILE A 146 -3.48 4.33 -11.78
N TRP A 147 -4.62 4.48 -11.10
CA TRP A 147 -5.41 3.34 -10.63
C TRP A 147 -5.92 2.45 -11.76
N GLY A 148 -6.22 3.02 -12.93
CA GLY A 148 -6.49 2.26 -14.14
C GLY A 148 -5.30 1.38 -14.56
N GLN A 149 -4.08 1.90 -14.50
CA GLN A 149 -2.85 1.14 -14.77
C GLN A 149 -2.61 0.04 -13.73
N VAL A 150 -2.85 0.33 -12.45
CA VAL A 150 -2.76 -0.66 -11.37
C VAL A 150 -3.73 -1.79 -11.64
N LYS A 151 -5.00 -1.49 -11.91
CA LYS A 151 -6.04 -2.48 -12.23
C LYS A 151 -5.64 -3.39 -13.39
N CYS A 152 -5.04 -2.84 -14.45
CA CYS A 152 -4.55 -3.62 -15.59
C CYS A 152 -3.34 -4.51 -15.27
N ALA A 153 -2.57 -4.19 -14.22
CA ALA A 153 -1.38 -4.93 -13.83
C ALA A 153 -1.63 -6.04 -12.78
N LEU A 154 -2.84 -6.09 -12.22
CA LEU A 154 -3.25 -7.07 -11.21
C LEU A 154 -3.73 -8.36 -11.87
N LYS A 155 -3.38 -9.50 -11.26
CA LYS A 155 -3.84 -10.84 -11.64
C LYS A 155 -5.28 -11.10 -11.20
N ASN A 156 -5.66 -10.66 -10.00
CA ASN A 156 -6.97 -10.87 -9.40
C ASN A 156 -7.60 -9.57 -8.87
N PRO A 157 -7.87 -8.57 -9.74
CA PRO A 157 -8.39 -7.27 -9.32
C PRO A 157 -9.75 -7.35 -8.60
N GLN A 158 -10.52 -8.43 -8.81
CA GLN A 158 -11.80 -8.68 -8.14
C GLN A 158 -11.68 -8.98 -6.64
N ASN A 159 -10.48 -9.28 -6.14
CA ASN A 159 -10.22 -9.59 -4.73
C ASN A 159 -9.91 -8.33 -3.90
N ILE A 160 -9.97 -7.15 -4.50
CA ILE A 160 -9.58 -5.88 -3.87
C ILE A 160 -10.82 -5.07 -3.54
N TYR A 161 -10.91 -4.63 -2.29
CA TYR A 161 -12.02 -3.89 -1.72
C TYR A 161 -11.51 -2.59 -1.13
N VAL A 162 -12.07 -1.46 -1.56
CA VAL A 162 -11.82 -0.15 -0.94
C VAL A 162 -12.87 0.04 0.16
N LEU A 163 -12.45 0.35 1.38
CA LEU A 163 -13.37 0.54 2.52
C LEU A 163 -14.07 1.90 2.41
N SER A 164 -13.29 2.97 2.39
CA SER A 164 -13.77 4.29 2.02
C SER A 164 -12.80 5.03 1.10
N GLY A 165 -13.33 6.00 0.35
CA GLY A 165 -12.65 6.69 -0.74
C GLY A 165 -13.59 7.05 -1.87
#